data_AF-A0AAV7Q5E2-F1
#
_entry.id   AF-A0AAV7Q5E2-F1
#
_cell.length_a   1.000
_cell.length_b   1.000
_cell.length_c   1.000
_cell.angle_alpha   90.00
_cell.angle_beta   90.00
_cell.angle_gamma   90.00
#
_symmetry.space_group_name_H-M   'P 1'
#
loop_
_entity.id
_entity.type
_entity.pdbx_description
1 polymer ?
#
loop_
_entity_poly.entity_id
_entity_poly.type
_entity_poly.pdbx_seq_one_letter_code
_entity_poly.pdbx_strand_id
1 'polypeptide(L)'
;MYWSSRPNGILGQNERDHTTWFQVCIVDGGKVEIIDYKGEYLSADPQNPGAPVTIVKDRKSPDCDFGLEYKNQKVALKASNGKYVSRIYHIPTETHSIEAQKESADVFSLFDRVGADA
;
A
#
# COMPACT_ATOMS: atom_id res chain seq x y z
N MET A 1 -7.77 10.53 4.85
CA MET A 1 -6.53 10.54 4.05
C MET A 1 -6.53 9.32 3.17
N TYR A 2 -6.31 9.50 1.87
CA TYR A 2 -6.27 8.48 0.84
C TYR A 2 -4.82 8.18 0.49
N TRP A 3 -4.54 6.95 0.07
CA TRP A 3 -3.28 6.62 -0.58
C TRP A 3 -3.23 7.35 -1.93
N SER A 4 -2.05 7.78 -2.35
CA SER A 4 -1.81 8.48 -3.62
C SER A 4 -0.50 7.99 -4.24
N SER A 5 -0.58 7.55 -5.49
CA SER A 5 0.58 7.19 -6.29
C SER A 5 1.34 8.44 -6.73
N ARG A 6 2.56 8.61 -6.20
CA ARG A 6 3.46 9.74 -6.48
C ARG A 6 4.81 9.23 -6.97
N PRO A 7 5.61 10.06 -7.67
CA PRO A 7 6.94 9.66 -8.16
C PRO A 7 7.89 9.13 -7.08
N ASN A 8 7.69 9.52 -5.82
CA ASN A 8 8.54 9.14 -4.68
C ASN A 8 7.90 8.07 -3.78
N GLY A 9 6.93 7.30 -4.30
CA GLY A 9 6.22 6.24 -3.58
C GLY A 9 4.77 6.60 -3.26
N ILE A 10 4.15 5.81 -2.39
CA ILE A 10 2.76 6.02 -1.99
C ILE A 10 2.69 6.98 -0.80
N LEU A 11 2.00 8.10 -0.99
CA LEU A 11 1.79 9.12 0.04
C LEU A 11 0.33 9.20 0.46
N GLY A 12 0.10 9.65 1.68
CA GLY A 12 -1.20 10.01 2.19
C GLY A 12 -1.59 11.43 1.79
N GLN A 13 -2.77 11.61 1.21
CA GLN A 13 -3.34 12.92 0.88
C GLN A 13 -4.79 13.07 1.36
N ASN A 14 -5.25 14.29 1.60
CA ASN A 14 -6.59 14.51 2.16
C ASN A 14 -7.72 14.50 1.12
N GLU A 15 -7.39 14.80 -0.13
CA GLU A 15 -8.35 14.90 -1.22
C GLU A 15 -8.27 13.70 -2.16
N ARG A 16 -9.35 13.42 -2.90
CA ARG A 16 -9.33 12.41 -3.97
C ARG A 16 -9.00 13.07 -5.29
N ASP A 17 -8.06 12.49 -6.00
CA ASP A 17 -7.80 12.77 -7.41
C ASP A 17 -7.50 11.44 -8.12
N HIS A 18 -7.18 11.51 -9.42
CA HIS A 18 -6.84 10.33 -10.21
C HIS A 18 -5.69 9.50 -9.62
N THR A 19 -4.75 10.10 -8.86
CA THR A 19 -3.63 9.40 -8.23
C THR A 19 -4.02 8.56 -7.03
N THR A 20 -5.24 8.74 -6.51
CA THR A 20 -5.76 8.00 -5.34
C THR A 20 -6.51 6.72 -5.69
N TRP A 21 -6.60 6.42 -6.98
CA TRP A 21 -7.32 5.24 -7.47
C TRP A 21 -6.37 4.07 -7.66
N PHE A 22 -6.78 2.94 -7.11
CA PHE A 22 -6.07 1.69 -7.24
C PHE A 22 -7.06 0.58 -7.61
N GLN A 23 -6.67 -0.24 -8.56
CA GLN A 23 -7.30 -1.53 -8.79
C GLN A 23 -6.72 -2.54 -7.80
N VAL A 24 -7.60 -3.36 -7.22
CA VAL A 24 -7.20 -4.46 -6.33
C VAL A 24 -7.59 -5.77 -7.00
N CYS A 25 -6.60 -6.62 -7.29
CA CYS A 25 -6.81 -7.94 -7.89
C CYS A 25 -6.53 -9.02 -6.86
N ILE A 26 -7.49 -9.92 -6.63
CA ILE A 26 -7.24 -11.12 -5.81
C ILE A 26 -6.44 -12.11 -6.66
N VAL A 27 -5.36 -12.64 -6.09
CA VAL A 27 -4.51 -13.65 -6.71
C VAL A 27 -4.47 -14.92 -5.84
N ASP A 28 -3.80 -15.96 -6.35
CA ASP A 28 -3.73 -17.26 -5.70
C ASP A 28 -3.24 -17.17 -4.24
N GLY A 29 -3.78 -18.06 -3.41
CA GLY A 29 -3.45 -18.09 -1.97
C GLY A 29 -4.07 -16.98 -1.15
N GLY A 30 -5.07 -16.26 -1.68
CA GLY A 30 -5.80 -15.21 -0.95
C GLY A 30 -5.01 -13.91 -0.78
N LYS A 31 -3.95 -13.72 -1.58
CA LYS A 31 -3.19 -12.49 -1.64
C LYS A 31 -3.85 -11.50 -2.61
N VAL A 32 -3.34 -10.28 -2.63
CA VAL A 32 -3.77 -9.25 -3.56
C VAL A 32 -2.60 -8.55 -4.24
N GLU A 33 -2.83 -8.16 -5.49
CA GLU A 33 -2.05 -7.14 -6.18
C GLU A 33 -2.78 -5.81 -6.07
N ILE A 34 -2.01 -4.73 -5.93
CA ILE A 34 -2.53 -3.37 -5.94
C ILE A 34 -1.88 -2.65 -7.11
N ILE A 35 -2.71 -2.12 -8.01
CA ILE A 35 -2.30 -1.54 -9.28
C ILE A 35 -2.77 -0.10 -9.29
N ASP A 36 -1.89 0.85 -9.57
CA ASP A 36 -2.23 2.26 -9.57
C ASP A 36 -2.99 2.69 -10.84
N TYR A 37 -3.38 3.97 -10.90
CA TYR A 37 -4.11 4.55 -12.02
C TYR A 37 -3.39 4.48 -13.38
N LYS A 38 -2.08 4.20 -13.41
CA LYS A 38 -1.29 4.03 -14.63
C LYS A 38 -1.17 2.56 -15.05
N GLY A 39 -1.69 1.63 -14.25
CA GLY A 39 -1.49 0.20 -14.46
C GLY A 39 -0.17 -0.32 -13.89
N GLU A 40 0.50 0.45 -13.03
CA GLU A 40 1.79 0.08 -12.42
C GLU A 40 1.54 -0.62 -11.07
N TYR A 41 2.33 -1.66 -10.77
CA TYR A 41 2.12 -2.48 -9.57
C TYR A 41 2.79 -1.84 -8.35
N LEU A 42 2.13 -1.91 -7.20
CA LEU A 42 2.77 -1.60 -5.93
C LEU A 42 3.68 -2.77 -5.54
N SER A 43 4.88 -2.45 -5.06
CA SER A 43 5.81 -3.40 -4.46
C SER A 43 6.32 -2.87 -3.13
N ALA A 44 6.59 -3.79 -2.21
CA ALA A 44 7.39 -3.51 -1.02
C ALA A 44 8.75 -4.20 -1.20
N ASP A 45 9.81 -3.41 -1.38
CA ASP A 45 11.17 -3.91 -1.61
C ASP A 45 11.62 -4.84 -0.47
N PRO A 46 11.78 -6.16 -0.72
CA PRO A 46 12.19 -7.10 0.31
C PRO A 46 13.66 -6.93 0.70
N GLN A 47 14.49 -6.29 -0.13
CA GLN A 47 15.90 -6.04 0.14
C GLN A 47 16.14 -4.77 0.96
N ASN A 48 15.14 -3.90 1.05
CA ASN A 48 15.18 -2.70 1.88
C ASN A 48 14.05 -2.73 2.93
N PRO A 49 14.16 -3.56 3.99
CA PRO A 49 13.17 -3.68 5.06
C PRO A 49 13.09 -2.39 5.89
N GLY A 50 12.37 -1.40 5.37
CA GLY A 50 12.36 -0.01 5.83
C GLY A 50 11.99 0.97 4.73
N ALA A 51 12.03 0.56 3.46
CA ALA A 51 11.62 1.38 2.34
C ALA A 51 10.10 1.63 2.29
N PRO A 52 9.68 2.75 1.70
CA PRO A 52 8.28 2.98 1.36
C PRO A 52 7.74 1.89 0.44
N VAL A 53 6.41 1.69 0.44
CA VAL A 53 5.77 0.95 -0.66
C VAL A 53 5.94 1.81 -1.92
N THR A 54 6.53 1.22 -2.95
CA THR A 54 6.89 1.91 -4.19
C THR A 54 6.08 1.36 -5.36
N ILE A 55 6.13 2.11 -6.46
CA ILE A 55 5.58 1.68 -7.74
C ILE A 55 6.70 1.00 -8.55
N VAL A 56 6.44 -0.20 -9.05
CA VAL A 56 7.31 -0.90 -10.00
C VAL A 56 6.59 -0.98 -11.36
N LYS A 57 7.27 -0.47 -12.40
CA LYS A 57 6.62 0.00 -13.63
C LYS A 57 6.24 -1.07 -14.65
N ASP A 58 6.85 -2.25 -14.63
CA ASP A 58 6.94 -3.00 -15.88
C ASP A 58 6.72 -4.51 -15.80
N ARG A 59 6.87 -5.17 -14.64
CA ARG A 59 6.53 -6.60 -14.48
C ARG A 59 6.10 -6.95 -13.07
N LYS A 60 5.06 -7.80 -12.97
CA LYS A 60 4.73 -8.52 -11.75
C LYS A 60 5.95 -9.29 -11.24
N SER A 61 6.23 -9.16 -9.96
CA SER A 61 7.19 -9.98 -9.20
C SER A 61 6.60 -10.38 -7.85
N PRO A 62 7.15 -11.40 -7.16
CA PRO A 62 6.57 -11.91 -5.90
C PRO A 62 6.46 -10.88 -4.76
N ASP A 63 7.19 -9.78 -4.85
CA ASP A 63 7.14 -8.62 -3.95
C ASP A 63 5.94 -7.68 -4.20
N CYS A 64 5.20 -7.90 -5.29
CA CYS A 64 3.94 -7.21 -5.61
C CYS A 64 2.70 -7.89 -4.98
N ASP A 65 2.86 -9.11 -4.45
CA ASP A 65 1.76 -9.83 -3.81
C ASP A 65 1.70 -9.50 -2.31
N PHE A 66 0.58 -8.92 -1.87
CA PHE A 66 0.34 -8.61 -0.47
C PHE A 66 -0.59 -9.65 0.16
N GLY A 67 -0.22 -10.18 1.32
CA GLY A 67 -1.16 -10.90 2.17
C GLY A 67 -2.29 -9.96 2.59
N LEU A 68 -3.53 -10.46 2.55
CA LEU A 68 -4.72 -9.70 2.93
C LEU A 68 -5.33 -10.29 4.20
N GLU A 69 -5.45 -9.46 5.24
CA GLU A 69 -6.11 -9.83 6.48
C GLU A 69 -7.28 -8.89 6.77
N TYR A 70 -8.41 -9.46 7.18
CA TYR A 70 -9.58 -8.70 7.59
C TYR A 70 -9.58 -8.54 9.11
N LYS A 71 -9.67 -7.29 9.59
CA LYS A 71 -9.90 -6.96 10.99
C LYS A 71 -11.14 -6.11 11.10
N ASN A 72 -12.25 -6.74 11.50
CA ASN A 72 -13.59 -6.17 11.46
C ASN A 72 -13.95 -5.72 10.02
N GLN A 73 -14.24 -4.43 9.83
CA GLN A 73 -14.57 -3.84 8.52
C GLN A 73 -13.35 -3.22 7.80
N LYS A 74 -12.15 -3.39 8.35
CA LYS A 74 -10.91 -2.84 7.79
C LYS A 74 -10.00 -3.94 7.28
N VAL A 75 -9.05 -3.56 6.43
CA VAL A 75 -8.04 -4.46 5.88
C VAL A 75 -6.66 -4.11 6.40
N ALA A 76 -5.86 -5.13 6.70
CA ALA A 76 -4.43 -5.04 6.89
C ALA A 76 -3.74 -5.74 5.72
N LEU A 77 -2.67 -5.12 5.23
CA LEU A 77 -1.87 -5.67 4.13
C LEU A 77 -0.50 -6.08 4.66
N LYS A 78 -0.06 -7.28 4.33
CA LYS A 78 1.24 -7.82 4.72
C LYS A 78 2.12 -7.99 3.49
N ALA A 79 3.24 -7.30 3.46
CA ALA A 79 4.18 -7.35 2.36
C ALA A 79 5.01 -8.65 2.35
N SER A 80 5.69 -8.89 1.23
CA SER A 80 6.63 -10.02 1.04
C SER A 80 7.79 -10.03 2.05
N ASN A 81 8.16 -8.85 2.58
CA ASN A 81 9.17 -8.69 3.63
C ASN A 81 8.67 -9.13 5.03
N GLY A 82 7.44 -9.62 5.14
CA GLY A 82 6.85 -10.11 6.39
C GLY A 82 6.24 -9.03 7.28
N LYS A 83 6.33 -7.75 6.90
CA LYS A 83 5.83 -6.62 7.68
C LYS A 83 4.49 -6.11 7.16
N TYR A 84 3.72 -5.48 8.03
CA TYR A 84 2.47 -4.83 7.69
C TYR A 84 2.71 -3.45 7.09
N VAL A 85 1.91 -3.15 6.06
CA VAL A 85 1.82 -1.84 5.44
C VAL A 85 1.13 -0.88 6.42
N SER A 86 1.72 0.30 6.62
CA SER A 86 1.27 1.28 7.60
C SER A 86 1.50 2.70 7.12
N ARG A 87 0.67 3.62 7.60
CA ARG A 87 0.90 5.06 7.41
C ARG A 87 1.95 5.54 8.40
N ILE A 88 3.10 5.97 7.89
CA ILE A 88 4.22 6.51 8.67
C ILE A 88 4.29 8.02 8.48
N TYR A 89 4.44 8.77 9.57
CA TYR A 89 4.67 10.22 9.52
C TYR A 89 6.17 10.49 9.66
N HIS A 90 6.75 11.18 8.69
CA HIS A 90 8.17 11.51 8.68
C HIS A 90 8.43 12.97 9.02
N ILE A 91 9.42 13.18 9.88
CA ILE A 91 10.00 14.49 10.19
C ILE A 91 11.43 14.47 9.62
N PRO A 92 11.89 15.51 8.92
CA PRO A 92 11.31 16.86 8.79
C PRO A 92 10.45 17.09 7.54
N THR A 93 10.20 16.06 6.72
CA THR A 93 9.42 16.26 5.49
C THR A 93 7.95 16.57 5.72
N GLU A 94 7.44 16.31 6.94
CA GLU A 94 6.03 16.48 7.33
C GLU A 94 5.08 15.70 6.42
N THR A 95 5.56 14.57 5.90
CA THR A 95 4.81 13.73 4.96
C THR A 95 4.28 12.48 5.64
N HIS A 96 3.08 12.08 5.24
CA HIS A 96 2.56 10.74 5.52
C HIS A 96 2.88 9.81 4.36
N SER A 97 3.80 8.87 4.54
CA SER A 97 4.07 7.81 3.57
C SER A 97 3.31 6.53 3.93
N ILE A 98 3.19 5.63 2.97
CA ILE A 98 2.67 4.27 3.17
C ILE A 98 3.84 3.29 3.01
N GLU A 99 4.15 2.55 4.07
CA GLU A 99 5.39 1.76 4.18
C GLU A 99 5.17 0.38 4.81
N ALA A 100 5.90 -0.63 4.35
CA ALA A 100 5.87 -1.98 4.90
C ALA A 100 6.87 -2.14 6.04
N GLN A 101 6.58 -1.55 7.21
CA GLN A 101 7.53 -1.47 8.33
C GLN A 101 7.07 -2.10 9.65
N LYS A 102 5.79 -2.40 9.82
CA LYS A 102 5.26 -2.78 11.14
C LYS A 102 5.29 -4.30 11.34
N GLU A 103 5.93 -4.78 12.39
CA GLU A 103 5.92 -6.22 12.73
C GLU A 103 4.52 -6.75 13.08
N SER A 104 3.68 -5.87 13.64
CA SER A 104 2.28 -6.13 13.99
C SER A 104 1.39 -5.00 13.48
N ALA A 105 0.26 -5.36 12.87
CA ALA A 105 -0.73 -4.39 12.45
C ALA A 105 -1.35 -3.64 13.64
N ASP A 106 -1.23 -2.32 13.61
CA ASP A 106 -1.87 -1.36 14.53
C ASP A 106 -2.89 -0.48 13.79
N VAL A 107 -3.44 0.54 14.46
CA VAL A 107 -4.46 1.45 13.89
C VAL A 107 -4.01 2.15 12.61
N PHE A 108 -2.72 2.40 12.41
CA PHE A 108 -2.18 3.04 11.20
C PHE A 108 -1.97 2.05 10.05
N SER A 109 -2.11 0.76 10.34
CA SER A 109 -1.97 -0.35 9.41
C SER A 109 -3.33 -0.90 8.94
N LEU A 110 -4.44 -0.28 9.37
CA LEU A 110 -5.80 -0.67 9.03
C LEU A 110 -6.43 0.34 8.07
N PHE A 111 -6.82 -0.13 6.90
CA PHE A 111 -7.34 0.71 5.82
C PHE A 111 -8.80 0.39 5.53
N ASP A 112 -9.56 1.42 5.16
CA ASP A 112 -10.91 1.26 4.63
C ASP A 112 -10.83 1.09 3.10
N ARG A 113 -11.63 0.18 2.57
CA ARG A 113 -11.85 0.12 1.11
C ARG A 113 -12.93 1.13 0.75
N VAL A 114 -12.54 2.20 0.07
CA VAL A 114 -13.47 3.20 -0.44
C VAL A 114 -13.87 2.81 -1.87
N GLY A 115 -15.16 2.61 -2.10
CA GLY A 115 -15.70 2.25 -3.41
C GLY A 115 -15.64 3.40 -4.42
N ALA A 116 -15.94 3.10 -5.68
CA ALA A 116 -15.93 4.11 -6.74
C ALA A 116 -17.06 5.15 -6.62
N ASP A 117 -18.15 4.79 -5.93
CA ASP A 117 -19.36 5.61 -5.81
C ASP A 117 -19.46 6.41 -4.49
N ALA A 118 -18.38 6.47 -3.72
CA ALA A 118 -18.30 7.25 -2.47
C ALA A 118 -17.74 8.65 -2.71
#